data_AF-A0A7X7I4C4-F1
#
_entry.id   AF-A0A7X7I4C4-F1
#
_cell.length_a   1.000
_cell.length_b   1.000
_cell.length_c   1.000
_cell.angle_alpha   90.00
_cell.angle_beta   90.00
_cell.angle_gamma   90.00
#
_symmetry.space_group_name_H-M   'P 1'
#
loop_
_entity.id
_entity.type
_entity.pdbx_description
1 polymer ?
#
loop_
_entity_poly.entity_id
_entity_poly.type
_entity_poly.pdbx_seq_one_letter_code
_entity_poly.pdbx_strand_id
1 'polypeptide(L)'
;EFLGAAASVQLLDVPVFQRIERVEGDWNGISSRILELSLTGARCWLEVAYEGDDILGDLRERVEAALSGTQMEILRIKNNRIIDRVLGRIHEEETLDDLNVDDVFERCLADHEVPEEQRPELLRTYRETLSSLYDDDVRAE
;
A
#
# COMPACT_ATOMS: atom_id res chain seq x y z
N GLU A 1 35.65 -16.13 47.13
CA GLU A 1 35.39 -14.71 46.79
C GLU A 1 35.31 -14.59 45.28
N PHE A 2 34.22 -14.06 44.73
CA PHE A 2 34.18 -13.72 43.31
C PHE A 2 34.93 -12.40 43.13
N LEU A 3 36.09 -12.45 42.49
CA LEU A 3 36.82 -11.24 42.08
C LEU A 3 35.90 -10.47 41.13
N GLY A 4 35.55 -9.23 41.51
CA GLY A 4 34.58 -8.37 40.81
C GLY A 4 35.01 -8.01 39.40
N ALA A 5 34.87 -8.95 38.47
CA ALA A 5 35.05 -8.73 37.04
C ALA A 5 33.89 -7.87 36.54
N ALA A 6 34.21 -6.71 35.96
CA ALA A 6 33.22 -5.87 35.31
C ALA A 6 32.61 -6.65 34.12
N ALA A 7 31.29 -6.83 34.14
CA ALA A 7 30.59 -7.47 33.04
C ALA A 7 30.79 -6.66 31.75
N SER A 8 31.25 -7.31 30.68
CA SER A 8 31.38 -6.68 29.37
C SER A 8 30.25 -7.14 28.46
N VAL A 9 29.57 -6.20 27.81
CA VAL A 9 28.54 -6.48 26.81
C VAL A 9 29.11 -6.14 25.44
N GLN A 10 28.99 -7.07 24.49
CA GLN A 10 29.37 -6.89 23.10
C GLN A 10 28.20 -7.27 22.21
N LEU A 11 27.93 -6.43 21.21
CA LEU A 11 26.95 -6.73 20.17
C LEU A 11 27.55 -7.72 19.18
N LEU A 12 26.75 -8.69 18.76
CA LEU A 12 27.10 -9.60 17.68
C LEU A 12 26.17 -9.30 16.52
N ASP A 13 26.77 -8.98 15.37
CA ASP A 13 26.00 -8.66 14.18
C ASP A 13 25.26 -9.91 13.66
N VAL A 14 23.98 -9.71 13.34
CA VAL A 14 23.14 -10.74 12.75
C VAL A 14 23.24 -10.65 11.22
N PRO A 15 23.60 -11.74 10.52
CA PRO A 15 23.65 -11.74 9.06
C PRO A 15 22.27 -11.45 8.45
N VAL A 16 22.25 -10.58 7.44
CA VAL A 16 21.05 -10.32 6.65
C VAL A 16 20.88 -11.42 5.61
N PHE A 17 19.85 -12.24 5.76
CA PHE A 17 19.52 -13.31 4.81
C PHE A 17 18.59 -12.84 3.69
N GLN A 18 17.78 -11.81 3.95
CA GLN A 18 16.94 -11.15 2.95
C GLN A 18 16.78 -9.66 3.29
N ARG A 19 17.09 -8.80 2.32
CA ARG A 19 16.95 -7.34 2.48
C ARG A 19 15.53 -6.92 2.11
N ILE A 20 14.93 -6.08 2.93
CA ILE A 20 13.72 -5.32 2.58
C ILE A 20 14.14 -3.87 2.33
N GLU A 21 13.72 -3.32 1.21
CA GLU A 21 13.96 -1.93 0.81
C GLU A 21 12.62 -1.22 0.68
N ARG A 22 12.48 -0.09 1.37
CA ARG A 22 11.32 0.79 1.25
C ARG A 22 11.63 1.88 0.22
N VAL A 23 10.72 2.09 -0.70
CA VAL A 23 10.79 3.10 -1.76
C VAL A 23 9.56 3.98 -1.66
N GLU A 24 9.75 5.29 -1.45
CA GLU A 24 8.67 6.24 -1.24
C GLU A 24 8.83 7.50 -2.09
N GLY A 25 7.70 8.13 -2.43
CA GLY A 25 7.65 9.38 -3.19
C GLY A 25 6.61 9.40 -4.31
N ASP A 26 6.77 10.34 -5.24
CA ASP A 26 5.99 10.37 -6.47
C ASP A 26 6.43 9.26 -7.44
N TRP A 27 5.75 9.14 -8.58
CA TRP A 27 6.07 8.11 -9.57
C TRP A 27 7.50 8.24 -10.10
N ASN A 28 7.99 9.46 -10.29
CA ASN A 28 9.34 9.70 -10.79
C ASN A 28 10.40 9.25 -9.78
N GLY A 29 10.21 9.56 -8.49
CA GLY A 29 11.08 9.12 -7.41
C GLY A 29 11.09 7.60 -7.27
N ILE A 30 9.92 6.97 -7.24
CA ILE A 30 9.78 5.51 -7.13
C ILE A 30 10.47 4.82 -8.32
N SER A 31 10.15 5.22 -9.54
CA SER A 31 10.71 4.60 -10.75
C SER A 31 12.23 4.78 -10.84
N SER A 32 12.76 5.95 -10.49
CA SER A 32 14.20 6.21 -10.46
C SER A 32 14.90 5.32 -9.43
N ARG A 33 14.32 5.16 -8.23
CA ARG A 33 14.90 4.32 -7.18
C ARG A 33 14.90 2.84 -7.57
N ILE A 34 13.83 2.36 -8.19
CA ILE A 34 13.74 0.99 -8.71
C ILE A 34 14.81 0.76 -9.79
N LEU A 35 15.03 1.73 -10.68
CA LEU A 35 16.07 1.66 -11.70
C LEU A 35 17.47 1.61 -11.10
N GLU A 36 17.77 2.44 -10.09
CA GLU A 36 19.06 2.37 -9.39
C GLU A 36 19.32 0.99 -8.78
N LEU A 37 18.30 0.43 -8.11
CA LEU A 37 18.40 -0.90 -7.49
C LEU A 37 18.60 -1.99 -8.55
N SER A 38 17.89 -1.91 -9.68
CA SER A 38 18.04 -2.87 -10.77
C SER A 38 19.44 -2.83 -11.39
N LEU A 39 20.03 -1.64 -11.55
CA LEU A 39 21.40 -1.47 -12.05
C LEU A 39 22.46 -2.10 -11.12
N THR A 40 22.19 -2.19 -9.82
CA THR A 40 23.09 -2.87 -8.87
C THR A 40 22.89 -4.39 -8.83
N GLY A 41 21.88 -4.92 -9.53
CA GLY A 41 21.52 -6.34 -9.45
C GLY A 41 20.97 -6.74 -8.08
N ALA A 42 20.34 -5.80 -7.38
CA ALA A 42 19.81 -6.04 -6.03
C ALA A 42 18.81 -7.21 -6.00
N ARG A 43 18.93 -8.04 -4.97
CA ARG A 43 17.98 -9.11 -4.62
C ARG A 43 17.33 -8.72 -3.31
N CYS A 44 16.25 -7.95 -3.41
CA CYS A 44 15.58 -7.43 -2.23
C CYS A 44 14.07 -7.46 -2.41
N TRP A 45 13.40 -7.49 -1.27
CA TRP A 45 11.98 -7.29 -1.17
C TRP A 45 11.66 -5.80 -1.14
N LEU A 46 10.65 -5.38 -1.90
CA LEU A 46 10.27 -3.99 -2.04
C LEU A 46 8.95 -3.70 -1.33
N GLU A 47 8.97 -2.67 -0.50
CA GLU A 47 7.77 -1.94 -0.08
C GLU A 47 7.74 -0.61 -0.83
N VAL A 48 6.68 -0.38 -1.62
CA VAL A 48 6.47 0.86 -2.36
C VAL A 48 5.40 1.70 -1.67
N ALA A 49 5.67 2.97 -1.42
CA ALA A 49 4.71 3.94 -0.88
C ALA A 49 4.60 5.15 -1.81
N TYR A 50 3.48 5.26 -2.53
CA TYR A 50 3.19 6.40 -3.39
C TYR A 50 2.63 7.56 -2.57
N GLU A 51 3.33 8.69 -2.66
CA GLU A 51 3.05 9.93 -1.95
C GLU A 51 2.81 11.11 -2.93
N GLY A 52 2.65 10.81 -4.22
CA GLY A 52 2.39 11.82 -5.23
C GLY A 52 0.96 12.39 -5.18
N ASP A 53 0.84 13.63 -5.62
CA ASP A 53 -0.44 14.34 -5.68
C ASP A 53 -1.32 13.91 -6.86
N ASP A 54 -0.82 13.13 -7.83
CA ASP A 54 -1.58 12.74 -9.02
C ASP A 54 -2.44 11.49 -8.78
N ILE A 55 -3.55 11.36 -9.50
CA ILE A 55 -4.31 10.10 -9.51
C ILE A 55 -3.58 9.10 -10.39
N LEU A 56 -2.97 8.10 -9.77
CA LEU A 56 -2.26 7.03 -10.46
C LEU A 56 -2.99 5.69 -10.26
N GLY A 57 -4.00 5.45 -11.09
CA GLY A 57 -4.85 4.26 -11.02
C GLY A 57 -4.14 2.97 -11.46
N ASP A 58 -3.05 3.09 -12.23
CA ASP A 58 -2.25 2.00 -12.78
C ASP A 58 -0.89 1.83 -12.04
N LEU A 59 -0.80 2.30 -10.78
CA LEU A 59 0.44 2.28 -10.01
C LEU A 59 1.03 0.86 -9.90
N ARG A 60 0.17 -0.15 -9.69
CA ARG A 60 0.62 -1.54 -9.52
C ARG A 60 1.27 -2.06 -10.80
N GLU A 61 0.58 -1.92 -11.92
CA GLU A 61 1.03 -2.35 -13.24
C GLU A 61 2.35 -1.68 -13.60
N ARG A 62 2.51 -0.40 -13.28
CA ARG A 62 3.75 0.34 -13.52
C ARG A 62 4.91 -0.16 -12.68
N VAL A 63 4.70 -0.44 -11.39
CA VAL A 63 5.74 -0.99 -10.51
C VAL A 63 6.13 -2.39 -10.98
N GLU A 64 5.17 -3.24 -11.31
CA GLU A 64 5.43 -4.58 -11.84
C GLU A 64 6.22 -4.53 -13.15
N ALA A 65 5.86 -3.62 -14.07
CA ALA A 65 6.61 -3.40 -15.30
C ALA A 65 8.04 -2.93 -15.04
N ALA A 66 8.25 -2.03 -14.07
CA ALA A 66 9.58 -1.53 -13.71
C ALA A 66 10.49 -2.60 -13.08
N LEU A 67 9.90 -3.62 -12.48
CA LEU A 67 10.62 -4.74 -11.86
C LEU A 67 10.77 -5.95 -12.78
N SER A 68 10.15 -5.92 -13.97
CA SER A 68 10.25 -6.99 -14.95
C SER A 68 11.71 -7.24 -15.35
N GLY A 69 12.13 -8.50 -15.27
CA GLY A 69 13.52 -8.91 -15.54
C GLY A 69 14.51 -8.66 -14.41
N THR A 70 14.06 -8.14 -13.26
CA THR A 70 14.90 -8.00 -12.05
C THR A 70 14.74 -9.20 -11.11
N GLN A 71 15.55 -9.25 -10.05
CA GLN A 71 15.46 -10.26 -8.99
C GLN A 71 14.86 -9.68 -7.70
N MET A 72 14.15 -8.58 -7.83
CA MET A 72 13.44 -7.94 -6.73
C MET A 72 11.99 -8.40 -6.72
N GLU A 73 11.39 -8.51 -5.54
CA GLU A 73 10.01 -8.95 -5.37
C GLU A 73 9.20 -7.87 -4.66
N ILE A 74 7.98 -7.62 -5.13
CA ILE A 74 7.06 -6.69 -4.49
C ILE A 74 6.40 -7.40 -3.31
N LEU A 75 6.58 -6.88 -2.09
CA LEU A 75 5.80 -7.33 -0.93
C LEU A 75 4.54 -6.50 -0.74
N ARG A 76 4.64 -5.18 -0.95
CA ARG A 76 3.55 -4.25 -0.68
C ARG A 76 3.63 -3.02 -1.56
N ILE A 77 2.47 -2.54 -1.99
CA ILE A 77 2.30 -1.22 -2.62
C ILE A 77 1.23 -0.48 -1.81
N LYS A 78 1.57 0.71 -1.33
CA LYS A 78 0.66 1.64 -0.66
C LYS A 78 0.45 2.84 -1.57
N ASN A 79 -0.81 3.21 -1.79
CA ASN A 79 -1.16 4.49 -2.40
C ASN A 79 -1.70 5.39 -1.29
N ASN A 80 -0.83 6.21 -0.70
CA ASN A 80 -1.16 7.00 0.47
C ASN A 80 -2.18 8.10 0.14
N ARG A 81 -2.37 8.49 -1.13
CA ARG A 81 -3.38 9.48 -1.53
C ARG A 81 -4.82 8.99 -1.36
N ILE A 82 -5.09 7.73 -1.71
CA ILE A 82 -6.46 7.16 -1.56
C ILE A 82 -6.79 7.03 -0.07
N ILE A 83 -5.78 6.66 0.73
CA ILE A 83 -5.89 6.47 2.17
C ILE A 83 -6.01 7.83 2.87
N ASP A 84 -5.11 8.79 2.68
CA ASP A 84 -5.14 10.08 3.39
C ASP A 84 -6.35 10.96 3.01
N ARG A 85 -6.91 10.80 1.80
CA ARG A 85 -8.06 11.60 1.35
C ARG A 85 -9.42 11.00 1.72
N VAL A 86 -9.50 9.67 1.92
CA VAL A 86 -10.71 8.96 2.41
C VAL A 86 -10.66 8.75 3.94
N LEU A 87 -9.44 8.68 4.50
CA LEU A 87 -9.17 8.38 5.91
C LEU A 87 -8.60 9.58 6.69
N GLY A 88 -8.38 10.74 6.08
CA GLY A 88 -7.91 11.95 6.79
C GLY A 88 -8.89 12.47 7.86
N ARG A 89 -10.06 11.83 7.99
CA ARG A 89 -11.03 12.00 9.09
C ARG A 89 -11.17 10.77 10.00
N ILE A 90 -10.29 9.78 9.89
CA ILE A 90 -10.30 8.57 10.71
C ILE A 90 -9.50 8.80 11.97
N HIS A 91 -10.18 8.65 13.11
CA HIS A 91 -9.57 8.48 14.42
C HIS A 91 -8.47 7.41 14.35
N GLU A 92 -7.35 7.62 15.03
CA GLU A 92 -6.16 6.74 15.06
C GLU A 92 -6.41 5.26 15.41
N GLU A 93 -7.66 4.85 15.70
CA GLU A 93 -8.04 3.54 16.22
C GLU A 93 -8.71 2.58 15.21
N GLU A 94 -9.00 2.99 13.96
CA GLU A 94 -9.71 2.16 12.97
C GLU A 94 -8.87 1.95 11.70
N THR A 95 -8.59 0.70 11.32
CA THR A 95 -7.79 0.34 10.14
C THR A 95 -8.68 -0.10 8.97
N LEU A 96 -8.14 -0.15 7.74
CA LEU A 96 -8.88 -0.63 6.56
C LEU A 96 -9.36 -2.08 6.70
N ASP A 97 -8.66 -2.89 7.50
CA ASP A 97 -9.06 -4.27 7.77
C ASP A 97 -10.31 -4.35 8.68
N ASP A 98 -10.65 -3.24 9.36
CA ASP A 98 -11.84 -3.11 10.23
C ASP A 98 -13.07 -2.59 9.46
N LEU A 99 -12.91 -2.17 8.19
CA LEU A 99 -13.95 -1.55 7.38
C LEU A 99 -14.40 -2.47 6.25
N ASN A 100 -15.71 -2.53 6.01
CA ASN A 100 -16.23 -3.16 4.81
C ASN A 100 -16.21 -2.18 3.61
N VAL A 101 -16.42 -2.72 2.41
CA VAL A 101 -16.39 -1.93 1.16
C VAL A 101 -17.49 -0.87 1.09
N ASP A 102 -18.66 -1.11 1.70
CA ASP A 102 -19.74 -0.11 1.81
C ASP A 102 -19.33 1.05 2.73
N ASP A 103 -18.68 0.77 3.88
CA ASP A 103 -18.23 1.77 4.85
C ASP A 103 -17.23 2.74 4.20
N VAL A 104 -16.32 2.21 3.37
CA VAL A 104 -15.35 3.01 2.60
C VAL A 104 -16.06 3.89 1.58
N PHE A 105 -17.08 3.37 0.90
CA PHE A 105 -17.82 4.13 -0.11
C PHE A 105 -18.67 5.24 0.53
N GLU A 106 -19.32 4.98 1.66
CA GLU A 106 -20.08 6.00 2.41
C GLU A 106 -19.19 7.16 2.88
N ARG A 107 -17.98 6.85 3.37
CA ARG A 107 -16.98 7.87 3.74
C ARG A 107 -16.53 8.68 2.53
N CYS A 108 -16.32 8.02 1.39
CA CYS A 108 -16.00 8.71 0.13
C CYS A 108 -17.09 9.70 -0.29
N LEU A 109 -18.37 9.34 -0.17
CA LEU A 109 -19.49 10.25 -0.44
C LEU A 109 -19.52 11.46 0.52
N ALA A 110 -19.18 11.24 1.79
CA ALA A 110 -19.11 12.30 2.79
C ALA A 110 -17.96 13.29 2.52
N ASP A 111 -16.78 12.79 2.14
CA ASP A 111 -15.60 13.62 1.89
C ASP A 111 -15.70 14.45 0.61
N HIS A 112 -16.48 13.99 -0.36
CA HIS A 112 -16.79 14.73 -1.58
C HIS A 112 -18.02 15.63 -1.44
N GLU A 113 -18.52 15.82 -0.21
CA GLU A 113 -19.66 16.70 0.12
C GLU A 113 -20.92 16.37 -0.72
N VAL A 114 -21.13 15.10 -1.05
CA VAL A 114 -22.27 14.67 -1.85
C VAL A 114 -23.56 14.93 -1.06
N PRO A 115 -24.58 15.60 -1.66
CA PRO A 115 -25.84 15.87 -0.97
C PRO A 115 -26.51 14.59 -0.47
N GLU A 116 -27.00 14.61 0.77
CA GLU A 116 -27.61 13.42 1.40
C GLU A 116 -28.78 12.85 0.59
N GLU A 117 -29.50 13.71 -0.13
CA GLU A 117 -30.61 13.31 -1.01
C GLU A 117 -30.19 12.38 -2.15
N GLN A 118 -28.93 12.47 -2.61
CA GLN A 118 -28.39 11.69 -3.73
C GLN A 118 -27.69 10.40 -3.26
N ARG A 119 -27.29 10.33 -1.99
CA ARG A 119 -26.52 9.20 -1.45
C ARG A 119 -27.25 7.85 -1.55
N PRO A 120 -28.57 7.73 -1.29
CA PRO A 120 -29.26 6.44 -1.39
C PRO A 120 -29.20 5.83 -2.79
N GLU A 121 -29.30 6.65 -3.83
CA GLU A 121 -29.23 6.20 -5.21
C GLU A 121 -27.81 5.77 -5.60
N LEU A 122 -26.80 6.56 -5.21
CA LEU A 122 -25.39 6.24 -5.45
C LEU A 122 -24.97 4.94 -4.74
N LEU A 123 -25.39 4.75 -3.48
CA LEU A 123 -25.15 3.51 -2.74
C LEU A 123 -25.82 2.30 -3.40
N ARG A 124 -27.04 2.45 -3.91
CA ARG A 124 -27.73 1.39 -4.63
C ARG A 124 -26.95 0.98 -5.89
N THR A 125 -26.57 1.94 -6.73
CA THR A 125 -25.82 1.64 -7.97
C THR A 125 -24.44 1.08 -7.69
N TYR A 126 -23.78 1.54 -6.62
CA TYR A 126 -22.52 0.96 -6.15
C TYR A 126 -22.68 -0.53 -5.79
N ARG A 127 -23.70 -0.88 -4.99
CA ARG A 127 -23.98 -2.27 -4.61
C ARG A 127 -24.37 -3.15 -5.80
N GLU A 128 -25.12 -2.60 -6.75
CA GLU A 128 -25.43 -3.31 -8.01
C GLU A 128 -24.16 -3.61 -8.82
N THR A 129 -23.22 -2.67 -8.88
CA THR A 129 -21.92 -2.83 -9.56
C THR A 129 -21.07 -3.89 -8.86
N LEU A 130 -21.01 -3.86 -7.52
CA LEU A 130 -20.32 -4.88 -6.73
C LEU A 130 -20.94 -6.26 -6.95
N SER A 131 -22.27 -6.38 -6.91
CA SER A 131 -22.96 -7.65 -7.17
C SER A 131 -22.63 -8.19 -8.56
N SER A 132 -22.65 -7.35 -9.59
CA SER A 132 -22.27 -7.76 -10.94
C SER A 132 -20.82 -8.24 -11.00
N LEU A 133 -19.90 -7.55 -10.34
CA LEU A 133 -18.49 -7.90 -10.31
C LEU A 133 -18.26 -9.26 -9.64
N TYR A 134 -18.93 -9.52 -8.51
CA TYR A 134 -18.82 -10.79 -7.79
C TYR A 134 -19.56 -11.93 -8.50
N ASP A 135 -20.70 -11.67 -9.14
CA ASP A 135 -21.45 -12.67 -9.91
C ASP A 135 -20.71 -13.09 -11.19
N ASP A 136 -19.98 -12.17 -11.82
CA ASP A 136 -19.12 -12.46 -12.98
C ASP A 136 -17.87 -13.28 -12.58
N ASP A 137 -17.33 -13.07 -11.38
CA ASP A 137 -16.20 -13.84 -10.81
C ASP A 137 -16.62 -15.29 -10.49
N VAL A 138 -17.81 -15.49 -9.92
CA VAL A 138 -18.36 -16.83 -9.60
C VAL A 138 -18.71 -17.65 -10.86
N ARG A 139 -18.95 -16.99 -12.01
CA ARG A 139 -19.24 -17.66 -13.29
C ARG A 139 -17.99 -17.94 -14.13
N ALA A 140 -16.82 -17.46 -13.69
CA ALA A 140 -15.54 -17.70 -14.34
C ALA A 140 -14.79 -18.95 -13.81
N GLU A 141 -15.29 -19.57 -12.73
CA GLU A 141 -14.90 -20.93 -12.26
C GLU A 141 -15.80 -22.04 -12.84
#